data_AF-D2I8Z4-F1
#
_entry.id   AF-D2I8Z4-F1
#
_cell.length_a   1.000
_cell.length_b   1.000
_cell.length_c   1.000
_cell.angle_alpha   90.00
_cell.angle_beta   90.00
_cell.angle_gamma   90.00
#
_symmetry.space_group_name_H-M   'P 1'
#
loop_
_entity.id
_entity.type
_entity.pdbx_description
1 polymer ?
#
loop_
_entity_poly.entity_id
_entity_poly.type
_entity_poly.pdbx_seq_one_letter_code
_entity_poly.pdbx_strand_id
1 'polypeptide(L)' 'KKMKKSLESINSRLQLDMKSGKYMPGYKQTLQMIRHGKGKLVILINNCPVL' A
#
# COMPACT_ATOMS: atom_id res chain seq x y z
N LYS A 1 -15.49 -19.18 -8.59
CA LYS A 1 -15.16 -19.21 -7.15
C LYS A 1 -13.69 -19.65 -6.93
N LYS A 2 -12.71 -18.76 -7.19
CA LYS A 2 -11.27 -18.98 -6.89
C LYS A 2 -10.58 -17.61 -6.80
N MET A 3 -10.79 -16.91 -5.69
CA MET A 3 -10.10 -15.62 -5.44
C MET A 3 -9.67 -15.44 -3.98
N LYS A 4 -10.14 -16.29 -3.06
CA LYS A 4 -9.85 -16.20 -1.63
C LYS A 4 -8.37 -16.48 -1.28
N LYS A 5 -7.72 -17.40 -2.00
CA LYS A 5 -6.34 -17.85 -1.69
C LYS A 5 -5.25 -16.81 -1.99
N SER A 6 -5.52 -15.83 -2.87
CA SER A 6 -4.53 -14.81 -3.25
C SER A 6 -4.53 -13.61 -2.31
N LEU A 7 -5.65 -13.33 -1.64
CA LEU A 7 -5.81 -12.16 -0.78
C LEU A 7 -5.04 -12.34 0.55
N GLU A 8 -5.01 -13.57 1.07
CA GLU A 8 -4.14 -13.93 2.20
C GLU A 8 -2.65 -13.71 1.88
N SER A 9 -2.22 -14.00 0.64
CA SER A 9 -0.82 -13.81 0.25
C SER A 9 -0.37 -12.35 0.25
N ILE A 10 -1.24 -11.42 -0.12
CA ILE A 10 -0.91 -9.98 -0.14
C ILE A 10 -0.73 -9.47 1.29
N ASN A 11 -1.64 -9.81 2.19
CA ASN A 11 -1.56 -9.37 3.59
C ASN A 11 -0.30 -9.90 4.28
N SER A 12 0.09 -11.15 4.03
CA SER A 12 1.34 -11.71 4.57
C SER A 12 2.59 -10.99 4.04
N ARG A 13 2.61 -10.60 2.76
CA ARG A 13 3.74 -9.83 2.18
C ARG A 13 3.80 -8.42 2.77
N LEU A 14 2.67 -7.74 2.88
CA LEU A 14 2.58 -6.41 3.47
C LEU A 14 3.03 -6.38 4.93
N GLN A 15 2.73 -7.44 5.69
CA GLN A 15 3.20 -7.52 7.07
C GLN A 15 4.74 -7.49 7.19
N LEU A 16 5.45 -8.11 6.24
CA LEU A 16 6.91 -8.05 6.18
C LEU A 16 7.42 -6.69 5.69
N ASP A 17 6.79 -6.14 4.65
CA ASP A 17 7.16 -4.83 4.10
C ASP A 17 7.00 -3.72 5.15
N MET A 18 5.92 -3.78 5.94
CA MET A 18 5.67 -2.85 7.04
C MET A 18 6.70 -2.99 8.17
N LYS A 19 7.16 -4.20 8.47
CA LYS A 19 8.26 -4.42 9.43
C LYS A 19 9.60 -3.91 8.91
N SER A 20 9.82 -3.94 7.60
CA SER A 20 11.07 -3.43 6.99
C SER A 20 11.18 -1.89 7.01
N GLY A 21 10.08 -1.19 7.32
CA GLY A 21 10.04 0.28 7.43
C GLY A 21 10.07 1.03 6.10
N LYS A 22 10.10 0.34 4.96
CA LYS A 22 10.13 0.95 3.62
C LYS A 22 8.73 1.30 3.09
N TYR A 23 7.90 1.94 3.90
CA TYR A 23 6.58 2.43 3.49
C TYR A 23 6.28 3.79 4.12
N MET A 24 5.48 4.61 3.44
CA MET A 24 5.04 5.93 3.93
C MET A 24 3.51 6.00 3.95
N PRO A 25 2.87 6.03 5.13
CA PRO A 25 1.44 6.21 5.24
C PRO A 25 1.03 7.68 5.08
N GLY A 26 -0.05 7.94 4.36
CA GLY A 26 -0.71 9.24 4.32
C GLY A 26 -0.63 9.96 2.97
N TYR A 27 -1.75 10.58 2.59
CA TYR A 27 -1.98 11.16 1.27
C TYR A 27 -0.91 12.18 0.83
N LYS A 28 -0.56 13.16 1.69
CA LYS A 28 0.41 14.21 1.34
C LYS A 28 1.80 13.64 1.05
N GLN A 29 2.24 12.66 1.84
CA GLN A 29 3.53 12.01 1.69
C GLN A 29 3.55 11.12 0.44
N THR A 30 2.48 10.34 0.22
CA THR A 30 2.33 9.54 -1.00
C THR A 30 2.35 10.42 -2.25
N LEU A 31 1.67 11.58 -2.24
CA LEU A 31 1.67 12.52 -3.36
C LEU A 31 3.09 13.07 -3.64
N GLN A 32 3.86 13.41 -2.61
CA GLN A 32 5.26 13.81 -2.78
C GLN A 32 6.11 12.67 -3.37
N MET A 33 5.93 11.43 -2.89
CA MET A 33 6.69 10.28 -3.37
C MET A 33 6.41 9.93 -4.84
N ILE A 34 5.14 10.10 -5.26
CA ILE A 34 4.74 9.94 -6.67
C ILE A 34 5.36 11.05 -7.52
N ARG A 35 5.28 12.31 -7.09
CA ARG A 35 5.86 13.45 -7.83
C ARG A 35 7.38 13.34 -8.02
N HIS A 36 8.09 12.80 -7.03
CA HIS A 36 9.52 12.55 -7.12
C HIS A 36 9.88 11.23 -7.83
N GLY A 37 8.90 10.44 -8.29
CA GLY A 37 9.15 9.16 -8.96
C GLY A 37 9.74 8.06 -8.07
N LYS A 38 9.69 8.23 -6.74
CA LYS A 38 10.27 7.29 -5.76
C LYS A 38 9.28 6.17 -5.35
N GLY A 39 7.98 6.40 -5.53
CA GLY A 39 6.94 5.43 -5.21
C GLY A 39 6.84 4.32 -6.28
N LYS A 40 6.92 3.06 -5.86
CA LYS A 40 6.78 1.88 -6.75
C LYS A 40 5.43 1.18 -6.64
N LEU A 41 4.74 1.36 -5.51
CA LEU A 41 3.46 0.76 -5.20
C LEU A 41 2.63 1.72 -4.35
N VAL A 42 1.34 1.84 -4.65
CA VAL A 42 0.37 2.61 -3.86
C VAL A 42 -0.77 1.67 -3.48
N ILE A 43 -1.16 1.68 -2.21
CA ILE A 43 -2.23 0.84 -1.68
C ILE A 43 -3.27 1.77 -1.06
N LEU A 44 -4.52 1.63 -1.49
CA LEU A 44 -5.66 2.36 -0.97
C LEU A 44 -6.47 1.45 -0.06
N ILE A 45 -6.94 1.99 1.06
CA ILE A 45 -7.86 1.30 1.95
C ILE A 45 -9.30 1.63 1.57
N ASN A 46 -10.22 0.72 1.86
CA ASN A 46 -11.63 0.91 1.52
C ASN A 46 -12.28 2.12 2.22
N ASN A 47 -11.74 2.54 3.37
CA ASN A 47 -12.20 3.71 4.11
C ASN A 47 -11.43 5.00 3.75
N CYS A 48 -10.79 5.06 2.59
CA CYS A 48 -10.21 6.31 2.10
C CYS A 48 -11.36 7.27 1.74
N PRO A 49 -11.45 8.47 2.35
CA PRO A 49 -12.45 9.44 1.96
C PRO A 49 -12.24 9.83 0.49
N VAL A 50 -13.35 9.97 -0.25
CA VAL A 50 -13.33 10.62 -1.56
C VAL A 50 -12.94 12.08 -1.33
N LEU A 51 -11.89 12.51 -2.02
CA LEU A 51 -11.38 13.88 -2.00
C LEU A 51 -12.32 14.82 -2.74
#